data_AF-W7SFC1-F1
#
_entry.id   AF-W7SFC1-F1
#
_cell.length_a   1.000
_cell.length_b   1.000
_cell.length_c   1.000
_cell.angle_alpha   90.00
_cell.angle_beta   90.00
_cell.angle_gamma   90.00
#
_symmetry.space_group_name_H-M   'P 1'
#
loop_
_entity.id
_entity.type
_entity.pdbx_description
1 polymer ?
#
loop_
_entity_poly.entity_id
_entity_poly.type
_entity_poly.pdbx_seq_one_letter_code
_entity_poly.pdbx_strand_id
1 'polypeptide(L)'
;MSAYFTVGFGPGAESWNASRGLVSWVVEVLAEHVQDPRLEATLRELAAEQYWLVGFDKIEPEQAPDLTRAVLEDLMPAAEREFADQPDVVEMVTDLVKMVDDWQRSQNG
;
A
#
# COMPACT_ATOMS: atom_id res chain seq x y z
N MET A 1 0.81 -6.60 -17.17
CA MET A 1 0.30 -5.21 -17.16
C MET A 1 0.55 -4.66 -15.78
N SER A 2 1.29 -3.56 -15.69
CA SER A 2 1.73 -3.01 -14.41
C SER A 2 0.71 -2.04 -13.83
N ALA A 3 0.72 -1.90 -12.50
CA ALA A 3 -0.02 -0.90 -11.75
C ALA A 3 0.92 -0.24 -10.73
N TYR A 4 0.49 0.87 -10.16
CA TYR A 4 1.32 1.73 -9.31
C TYR A 4 0.66 1.95 -7.95
N PHE A 5 1.48 1.92 -6.89
CA PHE A 5 1.11 2.37 -5.56
C PHE A 5 1.90 3.64 -5.21
N THR A 6 1.23 4.78 -5.03
CA THR A 6 1.88 6.04 -4.66
C THR A 6 2.11 6.12 -3.16
N VAL A 7 3.31 6.55 -2.77
CA VAL A 7 3.72 6.77 -1.38
C VAL A 7 4.00 8.26 -1.17
N GLY A 8 3.30 8.87 -0.23
CA GLY A 8 3.40 10.30 0.10
C GLY A 8 2.51 11.23 -0.74
N PHE A 9 2.55 12.51 -0.42
CA PHE A 9 1.68 13.54 -1.00
C PHE A 9 2.46 14.57 -1.83
N GLY A 10 1.83 15.07 -2.90
CA GLY A 10 2.34 16.19 -3.68
C GLY A 10 3.56 15.84 -4.55
N PRO A 11 4.41 16.83 -4.90
CA PRO A 11 5.49 16.66 -5.89
C PRO A 11 6.65 15.77 -5.44
N GLY A 12 6.70 15.40 -4.16
CA GLY A 12 7.68 14.44 -3.62
C GLY A 12 7.15 13.02 -3.50
N ALA A 13 5.95 12.73 -4.00
CA ALA A 13 5.38 11.39 -3.93
C ALA A 13 6.17 10.41 -4.82
N GLU A 14 6.46 9.24 -4.28
CA GLU A 14 7.13 8.16 -5.00
C GLU A 14 6.10 7.13 -5.48
N SER A 15 6.46 6.31 -6.46
CA SER A 15 5.57 5.28 -7.00
C SER A 15 6.26 3.92 -7.00
N TRP A 16 5.69 3.00 -6.23
CA TRP A 16 6.03 1.59 -6.29
C TRP A 16 5.32 0.94 -7.48
N ASN A 17 6.04 0.19 -8.31
CA ASN A 17 5.48 -0.47 -9.50
C ASN A 17 5.49 -1.99 -9.33
N ALA A 18 4.36 -2.62 -9.62
CA ALA A 18 4.25 -4.07 -9.60
C ALA A 18 3.22 -4.58 -10.63
N SER A 19 3.04 -5.90 -10.68
CA SER A 19 1.94 -6.48 -11.45
C SER A 19 0.60 -6.01 -10.91
N ARG A 20 -0.40 -5.86 -11.78
CA ARG A 20 -1.77 -5.48 -11.37
C ARG A 20 -2.35 -6.41 -10.30
N GLY A 21 -2.07 -7.71 -10.40
CA GLY A 21 -2.53 -8.70 -9.41
C GLY A 21 -1.93 -8.44 -8.03
N LEU A 22 -0.62 -8.15 -7.96
CA LEU A 22 0.04 -7.85 -6.70
C LEU A 22 -0.46 -6.52 -6.11
N VAL A 23 -0.64 -5.48 -6.93
CA VAL A 23 -1.21 -4.20 -6.45
C VAL A 23 -2.64 -4.39 -5.92
N SER A 24 -3.50 -5.16 -6.61
CA SER A 24 -4.85 -5.49 -6.13
C SER A 24 -4.80 -6.19 -4.78
N TRP A 25 -3.96 -7.22 -4.67
CA TRP A 25 -3.79 -7.97 -3.43
C TRP A 25 -3.31 -7.06 -2.27
N VAL A 26 -2.34 -6.18 -2.51
CA VAL A 26 -1.89 -5.21 -1.49
C VAL A 26 -3.05 -4.34 -1.02
N VAL A 27 -3.85 -3.79 -1.94
CA VAL A 27 -5.00 -2.94 -1.59
C VAL A 27 -6.07 -3.71 -0.82
N GLU A 28 -6.33 -4.96 -1.18
CA GLU A 28 -7.27 -5.84 -0.48
C GLU A 28 -6.83 -6.10 0.97
N VAL A 29 -5.55 -6.44 1.18
CA VAL A 29 -4.98 -6.63 2.53
C VAL A 29 -5.09 -5.33 3.33
N LEU A 30 -4.74 -4.18 2.74
CA LEU A 30 -4.83 -2.91 3.45
C LEU A 30 -6.28 -2.58 3.83
N ALA A 31 -7.25 -2.84 2.94
CA ALA A 31 -8.67 -2.65 3.23
C ALA A 31 -9.16 -3.48 4.42
N GLU A 32 -8.60 -4.67 4.64
CA GLU A 32 -8.96 -5.54 5.77
C GLU A 32 -8.36 -5.09 7.11
N HIS A 33 -7.27 -4.32 7.07
CA HIS A 33 -6.47 -4.00 8.24
C HIS A 33 -6.55 -2.54 8.68
N VAL A 34 -7.03 -1.62 7.85
CA VAL A 34 -7.27 -0.21 8.23
C VAL A 34 -8.42 -0.09 9.25
N GLN A 35 -8.37 0.97 10.06
CA GLN A 35 -9.33 1.26 11.12
C GLN A 35 -10.35 2.34 10.73
N ASP A 36 -10.01 3.28 9.85
CA ASP A 36 -10.96 4.28 9.34
C ASP A 36 -11.92 3.62 8.34
N PRO A 37 -13.24 3.54 8.63
CA PRO A 37 -14.21 2.92 7.73
C PRO A 37 -14.34 3.65 6.39
N ARG A 38 -14.01 4.96 6.32
CA ARG A 38 -13.97 5.69 5.04
C ARG A 38 -12.78 5.25 4.20
N LEU A 39 -11.63 5.04 4.83
CA LEU A 39 -10.43 4.53 4.15
C LEU A 39 -10.66 3.10 3.67
N GLU A 40 -11.24 2.24 4.51
CA GLU A 40 -11.64 0.88 4.11
C GLU A 40 -12.52 0.91 2.85
N ALA A 41 -13.59 1.71 2.87
CA ALA A 41 -14.51 1.81 1.74
C ALA A 41 -13.79 2.24 0.45
N THR A 42 -12.93 3.27 0.53
CA THR A 42 -12.11 3.73 -0.59
C THR A 42 -11.20 2.61 -1.12
N LEU A 43 -10.48 1.89 -0.25
CA LEU A 43 -9.59 0.80 -0.67
C LEU A 43 -10.36 -0.35 -1.31
N ARG A 44 -11.54 -0.70 -0.79
CA ARG A 44 -12.40 -1.74 -1.39
C ARG A 44 -12.90 -1.34 -2.78
N GLU A 45 -13.27 -0.07 -2.98
CA GLU A 45 -13.63 0.46 -4.29
C GLU A 45 -12.43 0.39 -5.26
N LEU A 46 -11.24 0.79 -4.79
CA LEU A 46 -10.03 0.75 -5.61
C LEU A 46 -9.65 -0.67 -6.05
N ALA A 47 -9.80 -1.65 -5.16
CA ALA A 47 -9.61 -3.07 -5.47
C ALA A 47 -10.64 -3.59 -6.48
N ALA A 48 -11.93 -3.24 -6.30
CA ALA A 48 -13.01 -3.71 -7.15
C ALA A 48 -12.93 -3.17 -8.58
N GLU A 49 -12.58 -1.90 -8.75
CA GLU A 49 -12.49 -1.24 -10.06
C GLU A 49 -11.14 -1.50 -10.76
N GLN A 50 -10.23 -2.22 -10.09
CA GLN A 50 -8.93 -2.63 -10.61
C GLN A 50 -8.12 -1.46 -11.19
N TYR A 51 -8.07 -0.36 -10.44
CA TYR A 51 -7.35 0.85 -10.83
C TYR A 51 -5.86 0.59 -11.10
N TRP A 52 -5.27 1.45 -11.91
CA TRP A 52 -3.87 1.37 -12.33
C TRP A 52 -2.95 2.19 -11.42
N LEU A 53 -3.54 3.04 -10.58
CA LEU A 53 -2.87 3.95 -9.68
C LEU A 53 -3.68 4.00 -8.38
N VAL A 54 -3.05 3.60 -7.27
CA VAL A 54 -3.63 3.52 -5.92
C VAL A 54 -2.65 4.08 -4.90
N GLY A 55 -3.09 4.32 -3.67
CA GLY A 55 -2.22 4.74 -2.56
C GLY A 55 -2.55 6.14 -2.06
N PHE A 56 -1.51 6.88 -1.67
CA PHE A 56 -1.64 8.17 -1.00
C PHE A 56 -2.37 9.24 -1.84
N ASP A 57 -2.33 9.13 -3.17
CA ASP A 57 -3.04 10.04 -4.07
C ASP A 57 -4.56 9.86 -4.09
N LYS A 58 -5.10 8.81 -3.45
CA LYS A 58 -6.53 8.49 -3.37
C LYS A 58 -7.16 8.68 -2.00
N ILE A 59 -6.39 9.13 -1.01
CA ILE A 59 -6.84 9.26 0.37
C ILE A 59 -6.69 10.70 0.86
N GLU A 60 -7.42 11.03 1.91
CA GLU A 60 -7.25 12.32 2.58
C GLU A 60 -6.00 12.29 3.49
N PRO A 61 -5.30 13.43 3.69
CA PRO A 61 -4.09 13.48 4.52
C PRO A 61 -4.29 12.94 5.94
N GLU A 62 -5.46 13.14 6.55
CA GLU A 62 -5.76 12.62 7.89
C GLU A 62 -5.85 11.08 7.96
N GLN A 63 -5.99 10.39 6.82
CA GLN A 63 -6.07 8.93 6.74
C GLN A 63 -4.69 8.28 6.60
N ALA A 64 -3.67 9.08 6.25
CA ALA A 64 -2.31 8.58 6.06
C ALA A 64 -1.74 7.82 7.26
N PRO A 65 -1.92 8.24 8.52
CA PRO A 65 -1.38 7.49 9.66
C PRO A 65 -1.91 6.06 9.74
N ASP A 66 -3.19 5.84 9.43
CA ASP A 66 -3.80 4.50 9.47
C ASP A 66 -3.35 3.63 8.29
N LEU A 67 -3.30 4.19 7.08
CA LEU A 67 -2.73 3.48 5.92
C LEU A 67 -1.26 3.11 6.15
N THR A 68 -0.45 4.04 6.65
CA THR A 68 0.95 3.81 6.98
C THR A 68 1.11 2.70 8.00
N ARG A 69 0.32 2.73 9.08
CA ARG A 69 0.32 1.66 10.09
C ARG A 69 0.00 0.31 9.45
N ALA A 70 -1.06 0.22 8.64
CA ALA A 70 -1.43 -1.02 7.97
C ALA A 70 -0.31 -1.55 7.04
N VAL A 71 0.38 -0.69 6.30
CA VAL A 71 1.52 -1.09 5.47
C VAL A 71 2.68 -1.60 6.34
N LEU A 72 3.04 -0.88 7.40
CA LEU A 72 4.22 -1.18 8.20
C LEU A 72 4.02 -2.38 9.14
N GLU A 73 2.81 -2.59 9.65
CA GLU A 73 2.53 -3.59 10.68
C GLU A 73 1.85 -4.85 10.13
N ASP A 74 0.97 -4.72 9.13
CA ASP A 74 0.10 -5.82 8.69
C ASP A 74 0.50 -6.42 7.34
N LEU A 75 1.06 -5.62 6.43
CA LEU A 75 1.30 -6.06 5.05
C LEU A 75 2.39 -7.13 4.94
N MET A 76 3.52 -6.98 5.63
CA MET A 76 4.60 -7.97 5.57
C MET A 76 4.20 -9.34 6.14
N PRO A 77 3.59 -9.44 7.34
CA PRO A 77 3.08 -10.72 7.83
C PRO A 77 2.07 -11.38 6.90
N ALA A 78 1.22 -10.59 6.22
CA ALA A 78 0.30 -11.12 5.21
C ALA A 78 1.04 -11.66 3.98
N ALA A 79 2.06 -10.95 3.48
CA ALA A 79 2.85 -11.34 2.32
C ALA A 79 3.68 -12.61 2.58
N GLU A 80 4.34 -12.69 3.73
CA GLU A 80 5.13 -13.87 4.12
C GLU A 80 4.27 -15.14 4.21
N ARG A 81 3.00 -15.00 4.59
CA ARG A 81 2.04 -16.11 4.66
C ARG A 81 1.51 -16.49 3.28
N GLU A 82 1.06 -15.53 2.48
CA GLU A 82 0.41 -15.78 1.19
C GLU A 82 1.44 -16.23 0.12
N PHE A 83 2.63 -15.64 0.14
CA PHE A 83 3.67 -15.84 -0.86
C PHE A 83 4.89 -16.58 -0.30
N ALA A 84 4.68 -17.47 0.66
CA ALA A 84 5.75 -18.24 1.31
C ALA A 84 6.67 -18.97 0.31
N ASP A 85 6.12 -19.45 -0.80
CA ASP A 85 6.86 -20.16 -1.86
C ASP A 85 7.35 -19.24 -3.00
N GLN A 86 7.17 -17.92 -2.87
CA GLN A 86 7.48 -16.91 -3.89
C GLN A 86 8.33 -15.77 -3.28
N PRO A 87 9.62 -16.04 -2.96
CA PRO A 87 10.48 -15.06 -2.26
C PRO A 87 10.63 -13.74 -3.01
N ASP A 88 10.66 -13.76 -4.34
CA ASP A 88 10.74 -12.55 -5.17
C ASP A 88 9.52 -11.64 -4.97
N VAL A 89 8.33 -12.20 -4.74
CA VAL A 89 7.11 -11.41 -4.46
C VAL A 89 7.19 -10.79 -3.07
N VAL A 90 7.70 -11.53 -2.08
CA VAL A 90 7.92 -11.02 -0.72
C VAL A 90 8.95 -9.88 -0.73
N GLU A 91 10.02 -9.99 -1.51
CA GLU A 91 11.01 -8.92 -1.69
C GLU A 91 10.37 -7.67 -2.31
N MET A 92 9.51 -7.82 -3.32
CA MET A 92 8.77 -6.69 -3.90
C MET A 92 7.86 -5.99 -2.88
N VAL A 93 7.18 -6.73 -2.00
CA VAL A 93 6.37 -6.13 -0.93
C VAL A 93 7.26 -5.45 0.11
N THR A 94 8.42 -6.02 0.41
CA THR A 94 9.43 -5.41 1.29
C THR A 94 9.86 -4.04 0.78
N ASP A 95 10.04 -3.88 -0.53
CA ASP A 95 10.36 -2.58 -1.13
C ASP A 95 9.26 -1.54 -0.88
N LEU A 96 7.98 -1.91 -1.02
CA LEU A 96 6.87 -1.00 -0.71
C LEU A 96 6.86 -0.59 0.76
N VAL A 97 7.06 -1.54 1.68
CA VAL A 97 7.11 -1.27 3.12
C VAL A 97 8.26 -0.32 3.44
N LYS A 98 9.42 -0.53 2.84
CA LYS A 98 10.57 0.37 2.98
C LYS A 98 10.29 1.77 2.46
N MET A 99 9.66 1.90 1.30
CA MET A 99 9.26 3.21 0.76
C MET A 99 8.34 3.96 1.73
N VAL A 100 7.38 3.27 2.36
CA VAL A 100 6.48 3.88 3.35
C VAL A 100 7.21 4.25 4.65
N ASP A 101 8.16 3.45 5.13
CA ASP A 101 9.00 3.76 6.30
C ASP A 101 9.89 4.98 6.04
N ASP A 102 10.58 5.02 4.89
CA ASP A 102 11.42 6.16 4.48
C ASP A 102 10.59 7.45 4.36
N TRP A 103 9.39 7.37 3.76
CA TRP A 103 8.47 8.49 3.72
C TRP A 103 8.05 8.93 5.13
N GLN A 104 7.62 8.02 6.01
CA GLN A 104 7.19 8.35 7.38
C GLN A 104 8.31 9.04 8.17
N ARG A 105 9.56 8.59 8.01
CA ARG A 105 10.73 9.22 8.63
C ARG A 105 10.97 10.63 8.10
N SER A 106 10.75 10.87 6.81
CA SER A 106 10.90 12.20 6.21
C SER A 106 9.87 13.22 6.73
N GLN A 107 8.72 12.78 7.24
CA GLN A 107 7.70 13.67 7.81
C GLN A 107 7.98 14.09 9.27
N ASN A 108 8.87 13.37 9.96
CA ASN A 108 9.17 13.55 11.39
C ASN A 108 10.52 14.25 11.65
N GLY A 109 11.26 14.61 10.60
CA GLY A 109 12.55 15.31 10.67
C GLY A 109 12.42 16.79 10.31
#